data_AF-A0A3S4K6G4-F1
#
_entry.id   AF-A0A3S4K6G4-F1
#
_cell.length_a   1.000
_cell.length_b   1.000
_cell.length_c   1.000
_cell.angle_alpha   90.00
_cell.angle_beta   90.00
_cell.angle_gamma   90.00
#
_symmetry.space_group_name_H-M   'P 1'
#
loop_
_entity.id
_entity.type
_entity.pdbx_description
1 polymer ?
#
loop_
_entity_poly.entity_id
_entity_poly.type
_entity_poly.pdbx_seq_one_letter_code
_entity_poly.pdbx_strand_id
1 'polypeptide(L)'
;MFIVLNAPVRGRYCAPMTQFASPVLHSLLDTDAYKLHMQQAVFHHYYDVHVAAEFRCRGDDLLGIYADAIREQVQAMQHLRLQDDEYQWLSALPFFKADYLNWLREFRFNPEQVTVSNDNGKLDIRLSGPWREVILWEVPLLAVISEMVHRYRSPQADVAQALDTLESKLADFSALTAGLDMSRFHLMDFGTRRRFFS
;
A
#
# COMPACT_ATOMS: atom_id res chain seq x y z
N MET A 1 16.41 -3.57 3.98
CA MET A 1 15.42 -3.35 5.06
C MET A 1 15.47 -4.60 5.93
N PHE A 2 16.05 -4.49 7.13
CA PHE A 2 16.29 -5.62 8.04
C PHE A 2 15.40 -5.51 9.29
N ILE A 3 15.02 -6.67 9.82
CA ILE A 3 14.19 -6.93 11.01
C ILE A 3 15.08 -6.80 12.26
N VAL A 4 14.76 -5.95 13.25
CA VAL A 4 15.41 -5.96 14.58
C VAL A 4 14.46 -5.49 15.71
N LEU A 5 14.58 -6.13 16.89
CA LEU A 5 13.70 -6.27 18.07
C LEU A 5 13.47 -5.04 19.02
N ASN A 6 12.27 -5.06 19.64
CA ASN A 6 11.78 -4.66 20.99
C ASN A 6 12.10 -3.31 21.69
N ALA A 7 11.03 -2.61 22.15
CA ALA A 7 10.67 -2.27 23.56
C ALA A 7 9.43 -1.31 23.67
N PRO A 8 8.68 -1.24 24.80
CA PRO A 8 7.31 -0.67 24.87
C PRO A 8 7.22 0.71 25.53
N VAL A 9 6.25 1.56 25.11
CA VAL A 9 5.75 2.74 25.86
C VAL A 9 4.26 2.95 25.57
N ARG A 10 3.53 3.41 26.60
CA ARG A 10 2.07 3.44 26.81
C ARG A 10 1.33 4.66 26.20
N GLY A 11 0.14 4.39 25.65
CA GLY A 11 -1.16 4.94 26.09
C GLY A 11 -1.72 6.24 25.50
N ARG A 12 -2.95 6.19 24.95
CA ARG A 12 -4.21 6.86 25.41
C ARG A 12 -5.33 6.68 24.36
N TYR A 13 -6.56 6.41 24.81
CA TYR A 13 -7.75 6.11 24.00
C TYR A 13 -8.45 7.37 23.44
N CYS A 14 -9.00 7.29 22.21
CA CYS A 14 -9.83 8.31 21.54
C CYS A 14 -11.23 7.78 21.16
N ALA A 15 -12.14 8.73 20.92
CA ALA A 15 -13.60 8.67 20.75
C ALA A 15 -14.12 7.77 19.59
N PRO A 16 -15.45 7.51 19.46
CA PRO A 16 -15.97 6.37 18.72
C PRO A 16 -15.80 6.51 17.20
N MET A 17 -15.30 5.44 16.59
CA MET A 17 -14.97 5.33 15.17
C MET A 17 -16.23 5.37 14.31
N THR A 18 -16.32 6.33 13.41
CA THR A 18 -17.30 6.30 12.31
C THR A 18 -16.84 5.22 11.32
N GLN A 19 -17.72 4.25 11.02
CA GLN A 19 -17.44 3.15 10.11
C GLN A 19 -17.03 3.67 8.72
N PHE A 20 -15.88 3.22 8.22
CA PHE A 20 -15.44 3.48 6.85
C PHE A 20 -16.14 2.49 5.92
N ALA A 21 -17.37 2.80 5.52
CA ALA A 21 -18.21 1.88 4.75
C ALA A 21 -17.73 1.64 3.29
N SER A 22 -16.81 2.45 2.76
CA SER A 22 -16.29 2.29 1.39
C SER A 22 -14.87 1.69 1.40
N PRO A 23 -14.57 0.76 0.49
CA PRO A 23 -13.20 0.33 0.22
C PRO A 23 -12.31 1.52 -0.17
N VAL A 24 -11.10 1.60 0.38
CA VAL A 24 -10.06 2.55 -0.01
C VAL A 24 -9.44 2.18 -1.36
N LEU A 25 -9.35 0.87 -1.63
CA LEU A 25 -8.76 0.34 -2.86
C LEU A 25 -9.87 -0.10 -3.80
N HIS A 26 -9.74 0.29 -5.06
CA HIS A 26 -10.73 -0.01 -6.11
C HIS A 26 -10.19 -0.91 -7.23
N SER A 27 -8.88 -1.07 -7.32
CA SER A 27 -8.18 -1.82 -8.38
C SER A 27 -7.12 -2.73 -7.77
N LEU A 28 -6.89 -3.89 -8.39
CA LEU A 28 -5.76 -4.77 -8.05
C LEU A 28 -4.42 -4.14 -8.45
N LEU A 29 -4.44 -3.27 -9.46
CA LEU A 29 -3.27 -2.55 -9.98
C LEU A 29 -2.91 -1.31 -9.16
N ASP A 30 -3.67 -0.98 -8.12
CA ASP A 30 -3.33 0.07 -7.15
C ASP A 30 -2.21 -0.41 -6.20
N THR A 31 -1.04 -0.63 -6.78
CA THR A 31 0.17 -1.16 -6.16
C THR A 31 1.40 -0.72 -6.96
N ASP A 32 2.60 -0.84 -6.37
CA ASP A 32 3.82 -0.49 -7.09
C ASP A 32 4.16 -1.58 -8.11
N ALA A 33 4.53 -1.19 -9.33
CA ALA A 33 4.80 -2.12 -10.44
C ALA A 33 5.80 -3.23 -10.08
N TYR A 34 6.84 -2.95 -9.26
CA TYR A 34 7.83 -3.95 -8.87
C TYR A 34 7.22 -5.14 -8.13
N LYS A 35 6.04 -4.98 -7.49
CA LYS A 35 5.33 -6.08 -6.84
C LYS A 35 4.87 -7.14 -7.82
N LEU A 36 4.31 -6.74 -8.97
CA LEU A 36 3.91 -7.67 -10.03
C LEU A 36 5.13 -8.34 -10.68
N HIS A 37 6.21 -7.57 -10.92
CA HIS A 37 7.46 -8.12 -11.47
C HIS A 37 8.07 -9.16 -10.55
N MET A 38 8.17 -8.87 -9.25
CA MET A 38 8.67 -9.84 -8.26
C MET A 38 7.70 -11.01 -8.11
N GLN A 39 6.39 -10.78 -8.10
CA GLN A 39 5.41 -11.85 -7.96
C GLN A 39 5.49 -12.84 -9.12
N GLN A 40 5.68 -12.37 -10.37
CA GLN A 40 5.93 -13.27 -11.50
C GLN A 40 7.19 -14.12 -11.29
N ALA A 41 8.29 -13.52 -10.83
CA ALA A 41 9.51 -14.28 -10.54
C ALA A 41 9.29 -15.31 -9.42
N VAL A 42 8.56 -14.96 -8.36
CA VAL A 42 8.18 -15.87 -7.28
C VAL A 42 7.27 -16.98 -7.80
N PHE A 43 6.31 -16.66 -8.65
CA PHE A 43 5.40 -17.61 -9.28
C PHE A 43 6.18 -18.65 -10.11
N HIS A 44 7.17 -18.24 -10.89
CA HIS A 44 7.95 -19.17 -11.73
C HIS A 44 9.04 -19.94 -11.00
N HIS A 45 9.65 -19.37 -9.94
CA HIS A 45 10.87 -19.93 -9.33
C HIS A 45 10.71 -20.38 -7.88
N TYR A 46 9.70 -19.88 -7.16
CA TYR A 46 9.54 -20.06 -5.72
C TYR A 46 8.08 -20.35 -5.34
N TYR A 47 7.37 -21.07 -6.22
CA TYR A 47 5.92 -21.25 -6.14
C TYR A 47 5.44 -21.73 -4.77
N ASP A 48 6.12 -22.71 -4.17
CA ASP A 48 5.72 -23.36 -2.91
C ASP A 48 6.34 -22.73 -1.65
N VAL A 49 7.12 -21.66 -1.79
CA VAL A 49 7.78 -20.99 -0.66
C VAL A 49 6.75 -20.25 0.19
N HIS A 50 6.81 -20.46 1.50
CA HIS A 50 6.01 -19.73 2.48
C HIS A 50 6.85 -18.64 3.15
N VAL A 51 6.20 -17.53 3.46
CA VAL A 51 6.83 -16.37 4.11
C VAL A 51 5.93 -15.83 5.21
N ALA A 52 6.57 -15.12 6.15
CA ALA A 52 5.89 -14.28 7.11
C ALA A 52 6.46 -12.87 7.04
N ALA A 53 5.60 -11.86 7.24
CA ALA A 53 5.98 -10.46 7.30
C ALA A 53 5.25 -9.76 8.45
N GLU A 54 5.87 -8.73 9.01
CA GLU A 54 5.30 -7.95 10.10
C GLU A 54 5.32 -6.46 9.76
N PHE A 55 4.21 -5.78 10.03
CA PHE A 55 4.15 -4.33 10.03
C PHE A 55 4.85 -3.78 11.27
N ARG A 56 5.60 -2.69 11.08
CA ARG A 56 6.17 -1.91 12.19
C ARG A 56 6.02 -0.43 11.92
N CYS A 57 5.35 0.27 12.83
CA CYS A 57 5.42 1.72 12.90
C CYS A 57 6.78 2.12 13.51
N ARG A 58 7.55 2.95 12.80
CA ARG A 58 8.88 3.40 13.25
C ARG A 58 8.83 4.60 14.20
N GLY A 59 7.70 5.31 14.25
CA GLY A 59 7.48 6.41 15.18
C GLY A 59 6.79 5.96 16.46
N ASP A 60 6.60 6.89 17.38
CA ASP A 60 5.88 6.67 18.64
C ASP A 60 4.35 6.73 18.47
N ASP A 61 3.87 6.66 17.23
CA ASP A 61 2.46 6.77 16.89
C ASP A 61 1.68 5.52 17.36
N LEU A 62 0.70 5.75 18.22
CA LEU A 62 -0.23 4.73 18.70
C LEU A 62 -1.38 4.53 17.70
N LEU A 63 -1.08 3.80 16.62
CA LEU A 63 -2.02 3.51 15.53
C LEU A 63 -3.02 2.39 15.85
N GLY A 64 -2.93 1.76 17.02
CA GLY A 64 -3.78 0.63 17.41
C GLY A 64 -5.27 0.97 17.44
N ILE A 65 -5.62 2.25 17.58
CA ILE A 65 -7.01 2.72 17.48
C ILE A 65 -7.64 2.49 16.10
N TYR A 66 -6.84 2.32 15.05
CA TYR A 66 -7.33 2.09 13.69
C TYR A 66 -7.46 0.59 13.34
N ALA A 67 -7.12 -0.31 14.26
CA ALA A 67 -7.04 -1.75 13.98
C ALA A 67 -8.36 -2.33 13.44
N ASP A 68 -9.51 -1.91 13.98
CA ASP A 68 -10.82 -2.41 13.55
C ASP A 68 -11.14 -1.98 12.11
N ALA A 69 -10.95 -0.70 11.79
CA ALA A 69 -11.13 -0.18 10.44
C ALA A 69 -10.16 -0.83 9.43
N ILE A 70 -8.91 -1.07 9.82
CA ILE A 70 -7.94 -1.78 8.98
C ILE A 70 -8.42 -3.21 8.69
N ARG A 71 -8.98 -3.91 9.68
CA ARG A 71 -9.56 -5.26 9.45
C ARG A 71 -10.70 -5.22 8.44
N GLU A 72 -11.58 -4.22 8.51
CA GLU A 72 -12.66 -4.06 7.53
C GLU A 72 -12.11 -3.89 6.10
N GLN A 73 -11.06 -3.09 5.92
CA GLN A 73 -10.42 -2.93 4.60
C GLN A 73 -9.69 -4.18 4.13
N VAL A 74 -8.98 -4.89 5.02
CA VAL A 74 -8.36 -6.18 4.72
C VAL A 74 -9.42 -7.19 4.24
N GLN A 75 -10.59 -7.21 4.88
CA GLN A 75 -11.72 -8.01 4.43
C GLN A 75 -12.23 -7.54 3.07
N ALA A 76 -12.40 -6.23 2.85
CA ALA A 76 -12.87 -5.70 1.56
C ALA A 76 -11.93 -6.03 0.38
N MET A 77 -10.61 -6.11 0.62
CA MET A 77 -9.63 -6.44 -0.41
C MET A 77 -9.84 -7.81 -1.06
N GLN A 78 -10.55 -8.75 -0.41
CA GLN A 78 -10.87 -10.07 -0.99
C GLN A 78 -11.71 -9.96 -2.29
N HIS A 79 -12.42 -8.84 -2.46
CA HIS A 79 -13.25 -8.58 -3.63
C HIS A 79 -12.49 -7.94 -4.80
N LEU A 80 -11.24 -7.52 -4.58
CA LEU A 80 -10.38 -7.03 -5.65
C LEU A 80 -10.04 -8.19 -6.60
N ARG A 81 -10.16 -7.91 -7.88
CA ARG A 81 -9.82 -8.82 -8.96
C ARG A 81 -9.21 -8.02 -10.10
N LEU A 82 -8.34 -8.67 -10.87
CA LEU A 82 -7.86 -8.11 -12.12
C LEU A 82 -9.04 -8.03 -13.11
N GLN A 83 -9.39 -6.83 -13.53
CA GLN A 83 -10.46 -6.62 -14.51
C GLN A 83 -9.95 -6.93 -15.93
N ASP A 84 -10.87 -7.07 -16.88
CA ASP A 84 -10.53 -7.49 -18.24
C ASP A 84 -9.69 -6.44 -18.99
N ASP A 85 -9.94 -5.15 -18.75
CA ASP A 85 -9.16 -4.03 -19.29
C ASP A 85 -7.75 -3.97 -18.66
N GLU A 86 -7.65 -4.15 -17.34
CA GLU A 86 -6.38 -4.27 -16.62
C GLU A 86 -5.54 -5.46 -17.12
N TYR A 87 -6.18 -6.61 -17.35
CA TYR A 87 -5.53 -7.79 -17.93
C TYR A 87 -5.01 -7.51 -19.34
N GLN A 88 -5.82 -6.88 -20.20
CA GLN A 88 -5.41 -6.53 -21.56
C GLN A 88 -4.24 -5.54 -21.56
N TRP A 89 -4.28 -4.55 -20.67
CA TRP A 89 -3.19 -3.60 -20.49
C TRP A 89 -1.89 -4.29 -20.07
N LEU A 90 -1.93 -5.16 -19.06
CA LEU A 90 -0.75 -5.94 -18.64
C LEU A 90 -0.24 -6.86 -19.76
N SER A 91 -1.13 -7.46 -20.54
CA SER A 91 -0.78 -8.37 -21.65
C SER A 91 -0.09 -7.66 -22.81
N ALA A 92 -0.31 -6.35 -22.97
CA ALA A 92 0.38 -5.54 -23.98
C ALA A 92 1.82 -5.18 -23.59
N LEU A 93 2.18 -5.33 -22.30
CA LEU A 93 3.53 -5.05 -21.82
C LEU A 93 4.46 -6.24 -22.09
N PRO A 94 5.73 -6.01 -22.48
CA PRO A 94 6.64 -7.08 -22.88
C PRO A 94 7.18 -7.92 -21.71
N PHE A 95 6.82 -7.58 -20.47
CA PHE A 95 7.42 -8.14 -19.25
C PHE A 95 6.65 -9.34 -18.70
N PHE A 96 5.35 -9.43 -18.98
CA PHE A 96 4.47 -10.39 -18.32
C PHE A 96 4.19 -11.61 -19.20
N LYS A 97 4.32 -12.80 -18.59
CA LYS A 97 4.01 -14.07 -19.27
C LYS A 97 2.54 -14.43 -19.10
N ALA A 98 1.96 -15.03 -20.14
CA ALA A 98 0.52 -15.35 -20.17
C ALA A 98 0.08 -16.30 -19.04
N ASP A 99 0.92 -17.25 -18.64
CA ASP A 99 0.64 -18.16 -17.53
C ASP A 99 0.50 -17.43 -16.18
N TYR A 100 1.41 -16.48 -15.91
CA TYR A 100 1.32 -15.61 -14.74
C TYR A 100 0.09 -14.71 -14.80
N LEU A 101 -0.21 -14.09 -15.95
CA LEU A 101 -1.38 -13.22 -16.08
C LEU A 101 -2.71 -13.97 -15.91
N ASN A 102 -2.80 -15.20 -16.44
CA ASN A 102 -3.96 -16.07 -16.23
C ASN A 102 -4.13 -16.42 -14.75
N TRP A 103 -3.03 -16.73 -14.05
CA TRP A 103 -3.07 -16.94 -12.60
C TRP A 103 -3.48 -15.67 -11.85
N LEU A 104 -2.95 -14.50 -12.23
CA LEU A 104 -3.27 -13.21 -11.61
C LEU A 104 -4.74 -12.82 -11.80
N ARG A 105 -5.37 -13.23 -12.90
CA ARG A 105 -6.81 -13.03 -13.15
C ARG A 105 -7.69 -13.78 -12.15
N GLU A 106 -7.27 -14.98 -11.79
CA GLU A 106 -7.96 -15.82 -10.79
C GLU A 106 -7.57 -15.46 -9.34
N PHE A 107 -6.43 -14.79 -9.14
CA PHE A 107 -5.95 -14.40 -7.82
C PHE A 107 -6.99 -13.55 -7.07
N ARG A 108 -7.20 -13.89 -5.80
CA ARG A 108 -7.93 -13.09 -4.82
C ARG A 108 -7.10 -13.00 -3.56
N PHE A 109 -7.14 -11.84 -2.92
CA PHE A 109 -6.60 -11.70 -1.57
C PHE A 109 -7.34 -12.63 -0.60
N ASN A 110 -6.59 -13.35 0.23
CA ASN A 110 -7.15 -14.15 1.33
C ASN A 110 -6.96 -13.41 2.66
N PRO A 111 -8.02 -12.79 3.24
CA PRO A 111 -7.92 -12.06 4.50
C PRO A 111 -7.37 -12.87 5.67
N GLU A 112 -7.51 -14.20 5.67
CA GLU A 112 -6.98 -15.07 6.73
C GLU A 112 -5.45 -15.04 6.80
N GLN A 113 -4.78 -14.62 5.72
CA GLN A 113 -3.33 -14.42 5.70
C GLN A 113 -2.88 -13.24 6.55
N VAL A 114 -3.79 -12.36 6.99
CA VAL A 114 -3.48 -11.11 7.67
C VAL A 114 -4.13 -11.08 9.05
N THR A 115 -3.30 -11.03 10.09
CA THR A 115 -3.74 -10.80 11.47
C THR A 115 -3.45 -9.36 11.85
N VAL A 116 -4.49 -8.61 12.25
CA VAL A 116 -4.38 -7.22 12.71
C VAL A 116 -4.77 -7.16 14.18
N SER A 117 -3.89 -6.63 15.02
CA SER A 117 -4.12 -6.51 16.47
C SER A 117 -3.70 -5.14 17.01
N ASN A 118 -4.25 -4.80 18.17
CA ASN A 118 -3.87 -3.61 18.94
C ASN A 118 -3.19 -4.08 20.22
N ASP A 119 -1.87 -3.93 20.29
CA ASP A 119 -1.07 -4.24 21.47
C ASP A 119 -0.75 -2.94 22.23
N ASN A 120 -1.50 -2.65 23.29
CA ASN A 120 -1.28 -1.49 24.16
C ASN A 120 -1.27 -0.12 23.42
N GLY A 121 -2.08 0.00 22.37
CA GLY A 121 -2.15 1.18 21.51
C GLY A 121 -1.25 1.10 20.28
N LYS A 122 -0.37 0.10 20.18
CA LYS A 122 0.47 -0.13 19.00
C LYS A 122 -0.26 -1.05 18.03
N LEU A 123 -0.27 -0.64 16.76
CA LEU A 123 -0.79 -1.47 15.67
C LEU A 123 0.23 -2.57 15.34
N ASP A 124 -0.18 -3.83 15.50
CA ASP A 124 0.59 -5.01 15.10
C ASP A 124 -0.15 -5.69 13.95
N ILE A 125 0.53 -5.88 12.82
CA ILE A 125 -0.02 -6.60 11.68
C ILE A 125 0.97 -7.67 11.27
N ARG A 126 0.48 -8.90 11.13
CA ARG A 126 1.27 -10.05 10.70
C ARG A 126 0.64 -10.66 9.47
N LEU A 127 1.48 -10.97 8.49
CA LEU A 127 1.10 -11.64 7.27
C LEU A 127 1.80 -12.98 7.20
N SER A 128 1.10 -14.04 6.79
CA SER A 128 1.69 -15.38 6.62
C SER A 128 0.97 -16.15 5.53
N GLY A 129 1.72 -16.90 4.72
CA GLY A 129 1.18 -17.72 3.63
C GLY A 129 2.16 -17.95 2.48
N PRO A 130 1.68 -18.48 1.35
CA PRO A 130 2.47 -18.64 0.13
C PRO A 130 3.01 -17.29 -0.35
N TRP A 131 4.31 -17.22 -0.67
CA TRP A 131 4.98 -15.98 -1.04
C TRP A 131 4.34 -15.31 -2.26
N ARG A 132 3.96 -16.11 -3.26
CA ARG A 132 3.27 -15.65 -4.47
C ARG A 132 1.97 -14.90 -4.17
N GLU A 133 1.31 -15.17 -3.04
CA GLU A 133 0.09 -14.50 -2.62
C GLU A 133 0.42 -13.32 -1.69
N VAL A 134 1.22 -13.59 -0.65
CA VAL A 134 1.49 -12.63 0.41
C VAL A 134 2.19 -11.36 -0.08
N ILE A 135 2.99 -11.47 -1.15
CA ILE A 135 3.80 -10.38 -1.70
C ILE A 135 2.99 -9.14 -2.10
N LEU A 136 1.73 -9.32 -2.52
CA LEU A 136 0.87 -8.23 -2.97
C LEU A 136 0.22 -7.43 -1.84
N TRP A 137 0.24 -7.92 -0.60
CA TRP A 137 -0.35 -7.17 0.52
C TRP A 137 0.43 -5.91 0.90
N GLU A 138 1.76 -5.90 0.75
CA GLU A 138 2.62 -4.87 1.36
C GLU A 138 2.22 -3.45 0.96
N VAL A 139 2.12 -3.15 -0.34
CA VAL A 139 1.87 -1.78 -0.82
C VAL A 139 0.43 -1.34 -0.55
N PRO A 140 -0.59 -2.11 -0.95
CA PRO A 140 -1.99 -1.80 -0.67
C PRO A 140 -2.27 -1.59 0.82
N LEU A 141 -1.75 -2.46 1.69
CA LEU A 141 -1.99 -2.37 3.13
C LEU A 141 -1.34 -1.12 3.74
N LEU A 142 -0.13 -0.76 3.30
CA LEU A 142 0.51 0.49 3.74
C LEU A 142 -0.25 1.72 3.26
N ALA A 143 -0.77 1.71 2.03
CA ALA A 143 -1.59 2.80 1.50
C ALA A 143 -2.89 2.97 2.31
N VAL A 144 -3.58 1.87 2.62
CA VAL A 144 -4.77 1.87 3.49
C VAL A 144 -4.47 2.46 4.87
N ILE A 145 -3.40 2.02 5.52
CA ILE A 145 -2.99 2.54 6.83
C ILE A 145 -2.70 4.04 6.75
N SER A 146 -1.93 4.46 5.73
CA SER A 146 -1.59 5.87 5.51
C SER A 146 -2.86 6.72 5.37
N GLU A 147 -3.76 6.30 4.50
CA GLU A 147 -4.99 7.02 4.22
C GLU A 147 -5.92 7.12 5.43
N MET A 148 -6.10 6.03 6.19
CA MET A 148 -6.89 6.06 7.43
C MET A 148 -6.34 7.05 8.45
N VAL A 149 -5.01 7.04 8.62
CA VAL A 149 -4.33 7.95 9.54
C VAL A 149 -4.53 9.40 9.10
N HIS A 150 -4.39 9.69 7.81
CA HIS A 150 -4.58 11.03 7.26
C HIS A 150 -6.02 11.52 7.30
N ARG A 151 -7.00 10.67 6.98
CA ARG A 151 -8.43 11.00 7.10
C ARG A 151 -8.81 11.38 8.53
N TYR A 152 -8.21 10.75 9.53
CA TYR A 152 -8.47 11.07 10.93
C TYR A 152 -7.69 12.31 11.43
N ARG A 153 -6.40 12.42 11.07
CA ARG A 153 -5.53 13.52 11.55
C ARG A 153 -5.78 14.84 10.82
N SER A 154 -6.21 14.78 9.57
CA SER A 154 -6.34 15.92 8.67
C SER A 154 -7.67 15.88 7.92
N PRO A 155 -8.83 15.91 8.62
CA PRO A 155 -10.14 15.76 7.99
C PRO A 155 -10.54 16.93 7.06
N GLN A 156 -9.82 18.05 7.13
CA GLN A 156 -10.02 19.23 6.29
C GLN A 156 -9.01 19.33 5.14
N ALA A 157 -8.10 18.36 5.01
CA ALA A 157 -7.19 18.32 3.88
C ALA A 157 -7.98 17.95 2.62
N ASP A 158 -7.78 18.72 1.55
CA ASP A 158 -8.44 18.52 0.27
C ASP A 158 -7.43 18.45 -0.88
N VAL A 159 -7.94 18.11 -2.07
CA VAL A 159 -7.12 18.01 -3.28
C VAL A 159 -6.55 19.37 -3.69
N ALA A 160 -7.28 20.47 -3.44
CA ALA A 160 -6.84 21.81 -3.79
C ALA A 160 -5.54 22.18 -3.06
N GLN A 161 -5.45 21.95 -1.75
CA GLN A 161 -4.24 22.19 -0.98
C GLN A 161 -3.03 21.38 -1.48
N ALA A 162 -3.28 20.13 -1.91
CA ALA A 162 -2.23 19.27 -2.47
C ALA A 162 -1.73 19.80 -3.82
N LEU A 163 -2.64 20.26 -4.70
CA LEU A 163 -2.30 20.86 -5.99
C LEU A 163 -1.57 22.18 -5.82
N ASP A 164 -2.04 23.07 -4.93
CA ASP A 164 -1.37 24.34 -4.64
C ASP A 164 0.08 24.11 -4.17
N THR A 165 0.28 23.10 -3.31
CA THR A 165 1.62 22.72 -2.83
C THR A 165 2.49 22.16 -3.95
N LEU A 166 1.92 21.36 -4.86
CA LEU A 166 2.62 20.82 -6.02
C LEU A 166 3.04 21.95 -6.97
N GLU A 167 2.12 22.85 -7.31
CA GLU A 167 2.37 23.98 -8.19
C GLU A 167 3.45 24.90 -7.64
N SER A 168 3.40 25.22 -6.34
CA SER A 168 4.45 26.00 -5.68
C SER A 168 5.82 25.33 -5.80
N LYS A 169 5.91 24.01 -5.57
CA LYS A 169 7.19 23.27 -5.68
C LYS A 169 7.71 23.22 -7.11
N LEU A 170 6.82 23.10 -8.10
CA LEU A 170 7.19 23.11 -9.51
C LEU A 170 7.69 24.49 -9.93
N ALA A 171 7.06 25.56 -9.46
CA ALA A 171 7.52 26.94 -9.68
C ALA A 171 8.91 27.17 -9.06
N ASP A 172 9.11 26.74 -7.81
CA ASP A 172 10.41 26.84 -7.12
C ASP A 172 11.49 26.03 -7.85
N PHE A 173 11.18 24.80 -8.24
CA PHE A 173 12.09 23.95 -9.01
C PHE A 173 12.47 24.57 -10.35
N SER A 174 11.49 25.14 -11.07
CA SER A 174 11.73 25.84 -12.33
C SER A 174 12.62 27.06 -12.14
N ALA A 175 12.45 27.81 -11.05
CA ALA A 175 13.30 28.97 -10.75
C ALA A 175 14.74 28.54 -10.41
N LEU A 176 14.91 27.49 -9.58
CA LEU A 176 16.22 26.98 -9.16
C LEU A 176 17.01 26.34 -10.29
N THR A 177 16.33 25.79 -11.29
CA THR A 177 16.94 25.12 -12.44
C THR A 177 17.04 26.03 -13.67
N ALA A 178 16.67 27.30 -13.55
CA ALA A 178 16.78 28.27 -14.64
C ALA A 178 18.22 28.38 -15.14
N GLY A 179 18.44 28.03 -16.41
CA GLY A 179 19.76 28.06 -17.05
C GLY A 179 20.59 26.78 -16.91
N LEU A 180 20.06 25.72 -16.28
CA LEU A 180 20.68 24.39 -16.26
C LEU A 180 20.22 23.54 -17.46
N ASP A 181 21.08 22.66 -17.95
CA ASP A 181 20.68 21.63 -18.91
C ASP A 181 19.89 20.52 -18.20
N MET A 182 18.59 20.50 -18.44
CA MET A 182 17.66 19.54 -17.85
C MET A 182 17.38 18.35 -18.77
N SER A 183 18.07 18.20 -19.91
CA SER A 183 17.83 17.13 -20.89
C SER A 183 17.97 15.71 -20.33
N ARG A 184 18.71 15.54 -19.23
CA ARG A 184 18.94 14.27 -18.54
C ARG A 184 18.16 14.11 -17.24
N PHE A 185 17.33 15.10 -16.88
CA PHE A 185 16.53 15.01 -15.68
C PHE A 185 15.32 14.11 -15.93
N HIS A 186 15.17 13.09 -15.08
CA HIS A 186 14.05 12.17 -15.10
C HIS A 186 13.48 12.05 -13.69
N LEU A 187 12.16 12.18 -13.60
CA LEU A 187 11.42 11.99 -12.36
C LEU A 187 10.56 10.73 -12.49
N MET A 188 10.53 9.93 -11.44
CA MET A 188 9.62 8.80 -11.30
C MET A 188 8.89 8.93 -9.97
N ASP A 189 7.59 8.64 -9.96
CA ASP A 189 6.81 8.60 -8.74
C ASP A 189 6.92 7.24 -8.06
N PHE A 190 7.27 7.24 -6.76
CA PHE A 190 7.29 6.07 -5.87
C PHE A 190 6.43 6.33 -4.61
N GLY A 191 5.39 7.16 -4.73
CA GLY A 191 4.59 7.69 -3.63
C GLY A 191 3.48 6.79 -3.08
N THR A 192 3.14 5.67 -3.76
CA THR A 192 1.94 4.87 -3.46
C THR A 192 1.81 4.46 -1.99
N ARG A 193 2.89 3.88 -1.40
CA ARG A 193 2.87 3.28 -0.06
C ARG A 193 2.51 4.22 1.09
N ARG A 194 2.73 5.53 0.93
CA ARG A 194 2.54 6.55 1.98
C ARG A 194 1.80 7.77 1.45
N ARG A 195 0.94 7.57 0.45
CA ARG A 195 0.11 8.63 -0.11
C ARG A 195 -0.87 9.14 0.94
N PHE A 196 -1.35 10.37 0.72
CA PHE A 196 -2.29 11.02 1.62
C PHE A 196 -3.72 10.45 1.41
N PHE A 197 -4.17 10.41 0.16
CA PHE A 197 -5.42 9.80 -0.30
C PHE A 197 -5.19 9.15 -1.68
N SER A 198 -6.03 8.17 -2.04
CA SER A 198 -6.16 7.64 -3.42
C SER A 198 -6.78 8.65 -4.38
#